data_AF-A0A665WNP2-F1
#
_entry.id   AF-A0A665WNP2-F1
#
_cell.length_a   1.000
_cell.length_b   1.000
_cell.length_c   1.000
_cell.angle_alpha   90.00
_cell.angle_beta   90.00
_cell.angle_gamma   90.00
#
_symmetry.space_group_name_H-M   'P 1'
#
loop_
_entity.id
_entity.type
_entity.pdbx_description
1 polymer ?
#
loop_
_entity_poly.entity_id
_entity_poly.type
_entity_poly.pdbx_seq_one_letter_code
_entity_poly.pdbx_strand_id
1 'polypeptide(L)'
;MINTYHTSLAPPPVPPRLNRSTPVLIPTPLPSSGHSKPLIRFLVGVVVLQLVLSVGGFVYLYYNEKGERTPSTERQVGFSSPVEQKAANKALADMFVDRQTAEKSADGFLIWDMDHSIRHNINYYEKSWLTVLQSGEYYIYSTVTFSKSDSGPPLASRVLLKKHGKGENEIVMQAFCSLLRSNEKIASPQLCTATNGKVVKLEKGDQLSVWVQKLSLVDYGDRATSFGMYKL
;
A
#
# COMPACT_ATOMS: atom_id res chain seq x y z
N MET A 1 -71.23 -21.51 34.73
CA MET A 1 -70.23 -21.44 33.64
C MET A 1 -70.49 -20.14 32.86
N ILE A 2 -69.42 -19.50 32.38
CA ILE A 2 -69.33 -18.17 31.70
C ILE A 2 -69.23 -17.00 32.70
N ASN A 3 -68.02 -16.51 33.05
CA ASN A 3 -67.07 -15.60 32.36
C ASN A 3 -67.57 -14.16 32.16
N THR A 4 -66.87 -13.18 32.75
CA THR A 4 -65.97 -12.26 32.03
C THR A 4 -65.34 -11.24 32.99
N TYR A 5 -64.06 -10.94 32.74
CA TYR A 5 -63.22 -9.97 33.43
C TYR A 5 -63.38 -8.57 32.83
N HIS A 6 -63.21 -7.52 33.64
CA HIS A 6 -62.37 -6.32 33.40
C HIS A 6 -62.86 -5.16 34.32
N THR A 7 -62.20 -4.91 35.45
CA THR A 7 -61.13 -3.90 35.69
C THR A 7 -61.54 -2.44 35.43
N SER A 8 -61.78 -1.68 36.49
CA SER A 8 -61.04 -0.43 36.77
C SER A 8 -61.33 0.02 38.21
N LEU A 9 -60.26 0.30 38.95
CA LEU A 9 -60.21 0.45 40.40
C LEU A 9 -60.77 1.81 40.85
N ALA A 10 -61.37 1.83 42.05
CA ALA A 10 -61.84 3.03 42.73
C ALA A 10 -60.66 3.96 43.10
N PRO A 11 -60.85 5.30 43.09
CA PRO A 11 -59.78 6.26 43.35
C PRO A 11 -59.32 6.22 44.82
N PRO A 12 -58.01 6.28 45.11
CA PRO A 12 -57.51 6.39 46.47
C PRO A 12 -57.73 7.82 47.04
N PRO A 13 -57.86 7.94 48.37
CA PRO A 13 -58.33 9.14 49.06
C PRO A 13 -57.27 10.26 49.17
N VAL A 14 -57.75 11.50 49.28
CA VAL A 14 -56.94 12.70 49.54
C VAL A 14 -56.91 13.03 51.03
N PRO A 15 -55.73 13.24 51.63
CA PRO A 15 -55.60 14.09 52.83
C PRO A 15 -54.28 14.91 52.85
N PRO A 16 -54.00 15.76 53.86
CA PRO A 16 -54.76 16.88 54.39
C PRO A 16 -53.99 18.23 54.23
N ARG A 17 -54.71 19.35 54.08
CA ARG A 17 -54.13 20.70 54.02
C ARG A 17 -53.60 21.13 55.40
N LEU A 18 -52.28 21.19 55.56
CA LEU A 18 -51.61 21.87 56.69
C LEU A 18 -51.41 23.36 56.35
N ASN A 19 -52.11 24.22 57.07
CA ASN A 19 -51.81 25.64 57.13
C ASN A 19 -51.02 25.93 58.41
N ARG A 20 -49.96 26.76 58.28
CA ARG A 20 -49.14 27.43 59.31
C ARG A 20 -47.73 26.86 59.56
N SER A 21 -46.72 27.50 58.93
CA SER A 21 -45.76 28.37 59.64
C SER A 21 -44.72 29.00 58.70
N THR A 22 -44.80 30.33 58.58
CA THR A 22 -43.72 31.31 58.32
C THR A 22 -43.05 31.42 56.93
N PRO A 23 -42.67 32.66 56.54
CA PRO A 23 -42.51 33.07 55.16
C PRO A 23 -41.06 32.94 54.70
N VAL A 24 -40.83 32.36 53.53
CA VAL A 24 -39.54 32.52 52.87
C VAL A 24 -39.81 32.70 51.38
N LEU A 25 -39.72 33.95 50.94
CA LEU A 25 -39.31 34.29 49.58
C LEU A 25 -38.06 33.46 49.28
N ILE A 26 -38.22 32.31 48.63
CA ILE A 26 -37.09 31.54 48.12
C ILE A 26 -36.47 32.46 47.06
N PRO A 27 -35.29 33.05 47.33
CA PRO A 27 -34.60 33.82 46.31
C PRO A 27 -34.22 32.83 45.24
N THR A 28 -34.57 33.11 43.99
CA THR A 28 -33.82 32.56 42.86
C THR A 28 -32.36 32.90 43.11
N PRO A 29 -31.46 31.92 43.32
CA PRO A 29 -30.06 32.24 43.40
C PRO A 29 -29.65 32.73 42.01
N LEU A 30 -29.33 34.02 41.92
CA LEU A 30 -28.44 34.51 40.88
C LEU A 30 -27.23 33.55 40.84
N PRO A 31 -26.72 33.18 39.65
CA PRO A 31 -25.54 32.34 39.56
C PRO A 31 -24.42 33.01 40.35
N SER A 32 -24.02 32.38 41.46
CA SER A 32 -22.93 32.86 42.27
C SER A 32 -21.67 32.85 41.44
N SER A 33 -21.20 34.04 41.08
CA SER A 33 -19.84 34.30 40.62
C SER A 33 -18.87 33.85 41.71
N GLY A 34 -18.41 32.60 41.66
CA GLY A 34 -17.63 32.11 42.80
C GLY A 34 -17.02 30.72 42.77
N HIS A 35 -16.98 29.97 41.65
CA HIS A 35 -16.26 28.68 41.69
C HIS A 35 -15.79 28.06 40.36
N SER A 36 -15.59 28.83 39.29
CA SER A 36 -15.15 28.28 37.98
C SER A 36 -13.65 28.43 37.69
N LYS A 37 -12.89 29.16 38.51
CA LYS A 37 -11.46 29.44 38.27
C LYS A 37 -10.58 28.19 38.14
N PRO A 38 -10.65 27.16 39.01
CA PRO A 38 -9.80 25.98 38.85
C PRO A 38 -10.23 25.13 37.66
N LEU A 39 -11.53 25.05 37.36
CA LEU A 39 -12.08 24.28 36.25
C LEU A 39 -11.71 24.90 34.89
N ILE A 40 -11.78 26.24 34.78
CA ILE A 40 -11.32 26.96 33.59
C ILE A 40 -9.81 26.78 33.40
N ARG A 41 -9.01 26.87 34.48
CA ARG A 41 -7.55 26.63 34.40
C ARG A 41 -7.22 25.20 33.96
N PHE A 42 -7.96 24.22 34.47
CA PHE A 42 -7.81 22.83 34.06
C PHE A 42 -8.16 22.64 32.57
N LEU A 43 -9.29 23.19 32.13
CA LEU A 43 -9.75 23.09 30.75
C LEU A 43 -8.79 23.78 29.77
N VAL A 44 -8.27 24.96 30.14
CA VAL A 44 -7.19 25.63 29.39
C VAL A 44 -5.93 24.76 29.34
N GLY A 45 -5.55 24.15 30.46
CA GLY A 45 -4.41 23.23 30.51
C GLY A 45 -4.55 22.03 29.57
N VAL A 46 -5.73 21.41 29.53
CA VAL A 46 -6.03 20.28 28.63
C VAL A 46 -5.99 20.71 27.16
N VAL A 47 -6.56 21.87 26.83
CA VAL A 47 -6.54 22.39 25.44
C VAL A 47 -5.12 22.72 25.00
N VAL A 48 -4.31 23.35 25.87
CA VAL A 48 -2.90 23.64 25.57
C VAL A 48 -2.10 22.35 25.41
N LEU A 49 -2.31 21.37 26.30
CA LEU A 49 -1.64 20.06 26.20
C LEU A 49 -2.00 19.36 24.89
N GLN A 50 -3.28 19.34 24.50
CA GLN A 50 -3.73 18.75 23.25
C GLN A 50 -3.11 19.45 22.04
N LEU A 51 -3.01 20.78 22.07
CA LEU A 51 -2.36 21.56 21.01
C LEU A 51 -0.87 21.21 20.91
N VAL A 52 -0.16 21.12 22.04
CA VAL A 52 1.26 20.72 22.09
C VAL A 52 1.44 19.30 21.58
N LEU A 53 0.59 18.35 21.97
CA LEU A 53 0.66 16.96 21.49
C LEU A 53 0.36 16.86 19.99
N SER A 54 -0.57 17.67 19.49
CA SER A 54 -0.96 17.67 18.07
C SER A 54 0.13 18.30 17.21
N VAL A 55 0.66 19.47 17.61
CA VAL A 55 1.75 20.14 16.90
C VAL A 55 3.05 19.35 17.04
N GLY A 56 3.39 18.89 18.24
CA GLY A 56 4.57 18.08 18.50
C GLY A 56 4.52 16.73 17.77
N GLY A 57 3.37 16.07 17.75
CA GLY A 57 3.16 14.85 16.97
C GLY A 57 3.28 15.08 15.46
N PHE A 58 2.71 16.16 14.94
CA PHE A 58 2.84 16.53 13.53
C PHE A 58 4.30 16.84 13.16
N VAL A 59 5.01 17.60 13.99
CA VAL A 59 6.43 17.91 13.82
C VAL A 59 7.27 16.64 13.88
N TYR A 60 7.00 15.75 14.83
CA TYR A 60 7.67 14.46 14.97
C TYR A 60 7.51 13.59 13.72
N LEU A 61 6.28 13.46 13.20
CA LEU A 61 6.02 12.72 11.97
C LEU A 61 6.69 13.38 10.76
N TYR A 62 6.62 14.71 10.66
CA TYR A 62 7.23 15.47 9.56
C TYR A 62 8.76 15.35 9.52
N TYR A 63 9.42 15.34 10.68
CA TYR A 63 10.87 15.16 10.76
C TYR A 63 11.29 13.70 10.58
N ASN A 64 10.50 12.71 11.05
CA ASN A 64 10.79 11.30 10.78
C ASN A 64 10.58 10.94 9.30
N GLU A 65 9.56 11.50 8.65
CA GLU A 65 9.33 11.30 7.21
C GLU A 65 10.46 11.91 6.36
N LYS A 66 11.11 12.98 6.85
CA LYS A 66 12.31 13.56 6.23
C LYS A 66 13.62 12.89 6.67
N GLY A 67 13.62 12.23 7.83
CA GLY A 67 14.78 11.63 8.47
C GLY A 67 15.19 10.25 7.92
N GLU A 68 14.34 9.58 7.13
CA GLU A 68 14.70 8.31 6.48
C GLU A 68 15.70 8.45 5.31
N ARG A 69 16.16 9.67 4.99
CA ARG A 69 17.30 9.88 4.09
C ARG A 69 18.62 9.97 4.88
N THR A 70 19.25 8.79 5.08
CA THR A 70 20.71 8.52 5.28
C THR A 70 21.36 8.81 6.65
N PRO A 71 22.47 8.10 7.03
CA PRO A 71 22.54 6.69 7.40
C PRO A 71 23.15 6.46 8.80
N SER A 72 22.82 5.30 9.40
CA SER A 72 23.55 4.59 10.46
C SER A 72 23.96 5.36 11.73
N THR A 73 23.36 5.01 12.87
CA THR A 73 24.02 4.25 13.95
C THR A 73 23.12 4.34 15.18
N GLU A 74 22.43 3.25 15.54
CA GLU A 74 22.10 3.07 16.95
C GLU A 74 22.01 1.59 17.33
N ARG A 75 22.98 1.20 18.16
CA ARG A 75 22.83 0.08 19.08
C ARG A 75 21.60 0.35 19.93
N GLN A 76 20.53 -0.42 19.77
CA GLN A 76 19.69 -0.69 20.91
C GLN A 76 19.05 -2.06 20.84
N VAL A 77 19.42 -2.85 21.84
CA VAL A 77 18.82 -4.11 22.25
C VAL A 77 17.34 -3.86 22.47
N GLY A 78 16.52 -4.25 21.49
CA GLY A 78 15.08 -4.20 21.53
C GLY A 78 14.58 -5.42 20.77
N PHE A 79 13.91 -6.30 21.48
CA PHE A 79 13.33 -7.55 20.99
C PHE A 79 12.48 -7.27 19.74
N SER A 80 13.02 -7.53 18.54
CA SER A 80 12.23 -7.48 17.31
C SER A 80 11.04 -8.42 17.47
N SER A 81 9.84 -7.91 17.21
CA SER A 81 8.65 -8.76 17.31
C SER A 81 8.79 -9.95 16.35
N PRO A 82 8.25 -11.14 16.69
CA PRO A 82 8.26 -12.30 15.79
C PRO A 82 7.59 -12.03 14.43
N VAL A 83 6.79 -10.97 14.33
CA VAL A 83 6.08 -10.54 13.12
C VAL A 83 7.01 -9.77 12.17
N GLU A 84 7.86 -8.90 12.70
CA GLU A 84 8.84 -8.13 11.91
C GLU A 84 9.94 -9.04 11.31
N GLN A 85 10.40 -10.03 12.08
CA GLN A 85 11.36 -11.01 11.60
C GLN A 85 10.76 -11.93 10.52
N LYS A 86 9.44 -12.18 10.52
CA LYS A 86 8.78 -12.99 9.49
C LYS A 86 8.64 -12.24 8.16
N ALA A 87 8.38 -10.93 8.19
CA ALA A 87 8.32 -10.11 6.98
C ALA A 87 9.70 -9.95 6.32
N ALA A 88 10.75 -9.75 7.13
CA ALA A 88 12.12 -9.61 6.64
C ALA A 88 12.68 -10.86 5.91
N ASN A 89 12.10 -12.04 6.17
CA ASN A 89 12.51 -13.31 5.56
C ASN A 89 11.72 -13.69 4.31
N LYS A 90 10.66 -12.94 3.96
CA LYS A 90 9.86 -13.23 2.78
C LYS A 90 10.60 -12.77 1.52
N ALA A 91 10.67 -13.64 0.52
CA ALA A 91 11.27 -13.28 -0.76
C ALA A 91 10.24 -12.55 -1.64
N LEU A 92 10.59 -11.34 -2.06
CA LEU A 92 9.75 -10.42 -2.83
C LEU A 92 10.64 -9.58 -3.75
N ALA A 93 10.18 -9.34 -4.96
CA ALA A 93 10.65 -8.27 -5.82
C ALA A 93 9.48 -7.61 -6.54
N ASP A 94 9.50 -6.29 -6.62
CA ASP A 94 8.62 -5.46 -7.45
C ASP A 94 9.50 -4.43 -8.16
N MET A 95 9.63 -4.57 -9.47
CA MET A 95 10.62 -3.89 -10.29
C MET A 95 9.95 -2.86 -11.18
N PHE A 96 10.49 -1.64 -11.12
CA PHE A 96 10.13 -0.54 -12.02
C PHE A 96 11.16 -0.43 -13.14
N VAL A 97 10.70 -0.15 -14.35
CA VAL A 97 11.57 -0.05 -15.51
C VAL A 97 12.45 1.21 -15.46
N ASP A 98 13.74 1.09 -15.81
CA ASP A 98 14.61 2.25 -16.00
C ASP A 98 14.20 2.96 -17.31
N ARG A 99 13.94 4.26 -17.23
CA ARG A 99 13.55 5.09 -18.39
C ARG A 99 14.60 5.10 -19.51
N GLN A 100 15.86 4.83 -19.17
CA GLN A 100 16.98 4.77 -20.12
C GLN A 100 17.21 3.36 -20.69
N THR A 101 16.32 2.39 -20.41
CA THR A 101 16.45 1.01 -20.90
C THR A 101 16.62 0.95 -22.42
N ALA A 102 15.83 1.71 -23.18
CA ALA A 102 15.87 1.70 -24.64
C ALA A 102 17.22 2.13 -25.23
N GLU A 103 18.02 2.90 -24.46
CA GLU A 103 19.35 3.35 -24.86
C GLU A 103 20.45 2.41 -24.37
N LYS A 104 20.23 1.75 -23.24
CA LYS A 104 21.23 0.93 -22.53
C LYS A 104 21.18 -0.56 -22.90
N SER A 105 20.06 -1.05 -23.43
CA SER A 105 19.85 -2.47 -23.72
C SER A 105 19.70 -2.70 -25.22
N ALA A 106 20.61 -3.49 -25.82
CA ALA A 106 20.58 -3.85 -27.23
C ALA A 106 19.75 -5.13 -27.50
N ASP A 107 19.63 -6.01 -26.51
CA ASP A 107 19.17 -7.40 -26.70
C ASP A 107 17.69 -7.61 -26.38
N GLY A 108 16.92 -6.54 -26.15
CA GLY A 108 15.48 -6.61 -25.87
C GLY A 108 15.13 -6.87 -24.40
N PHE A 109 16.13 -6.96 -23.51
CA PHE A 109 15.91 -7.12 -22.08
C PHE A 109 15.58 -5.79 -21.40
N LEU A 110 14.59 -5.80 -20.51
CA LEU A 110 14.28 -4.63 -19.71
C LEU A 110 15.32 -4.46 -18.59
N ILE A 111 15.79 -3.22 -18.40
CA ILE A 111 16.67 -2.85 -17.29
C ILE A 111 15.79 -2.24 -16.20
N TRP A 112 16.01 -2.66 -14.96
CA TRP A 112 15.22 -2.19 -13.83
C TRP A 112 15.91 -1.03 -13.11
N ASP A 113 15.10 -0.07 -12.66
CA ASP A 113 15.52 1.02 -11.80
C ASP A 113 15.69 0.50 -10.37
N MET A 114 16.94 0.29 -9.96
CA MET A 114 17.24 -0.33 -8.68
C MET A 114 17.03 0.57 -7.47
N ASP A 115 16.90 1.88 -7.69
CA ASP A 115 16.71 2.85 -6.61
C ASP A 115 15.23 2.97 -6.24
N HIS A 116 14.33 2.74 -7.20
CA HIS A 116 12.88 2.77 -6.98
C HIS A 116 12.24 1.39 -6.86
N SER A 117 12.94 0.32 -7.25
CA SER A 117 12.44 -1.06 -7.15
C SER A 117 12.53 -1.62 -5.73
N ILE A 118 11.54 -2.43 -5.35
CA ILE A 118 11.47 -3.08 -4.03
C ILE A 118 12.05 -4.49 -4.16
N ARG A 119 12.99 -4.86 -3.29
CA ARG A 119 13.59 -6.20 -3.25
C ARG A 119 13.88 -6.65 -1.83
N HIS A 120 13.41 -7.83 -1.47
CA HIS A 120 13.72 -8.52 -0.22
C HIS A 120 14.06 -9.99 -0.53
N ASN A 121 15.21 -10.46 -0.08
CA ASN A 121 15.70 -11.82 -0.34
C ASN A 121 15.70 -12.24 -1.83
N ILE A 122 15.88 -11.27 -2.73
CA ILE A 122 16.05 -11.44 -4.18
C ILE A 122 17.25 -10.61 -4.60
N ASN A 123 18.20 -11.23 -5.31
CA ASN A 123 19.38 -10.54 -5.85
C ASN A 123 19.16 -10.21 -7.34
N TYR A 124 20.17 -9.64 -8.00
CA TYR A 124 20.10 -9.31 -9.41
C TYR A 124 21.45 -9.46 -10.12
N TYR A 125 21.40 -9.53 -11.44
CA TYR A 125 22.55 -9.52 -12.33
C TYR A 125 22.31 -8.52 -13.47
N GLU A 126 23.28 -7.64 -13.73
CA GLU A 126 23.24 -6.59 -14.77
C GLU A 126 21.97 -5.72 -14.76
N LYS A 127 21.28 -5.64 -13.63
CA LYS A 127 19.99 -4.93 -13.43
C LYS A 127 18.83 -5.41 -14.31
N SER A 128 19.02 -6.37 -15.21
CA SER A 128 17.93 -6.95 -16.03
C SER A 128 17.41 -8.26 -15.45
N TRP A 129 18.28 -9.01 -14.77
CA TRP A 129 17.98 -10.35 -14.26
C TRP A 129 17.76 -10.33 -12.76
N LEU A 130 16.63 -10.87 -12.29
CA LEU A 130 16.41 -11.18 -10.88
C LEU A 130 16.95 -12.56 -10.56
N THR A 131 17.67 -12.71 -9.45
CA THR A 131 18.29 -13.97 -9.03
C THR A 131 17.66 -14.45 -7.72
N VAL A 132 17.17 -15.68 -7.74
CA VAL A 132 16.50 -16.33 -6.60
C VAL A 132 17.51 -16.74 -5.54
N LEU A 133 17.32 -16.30 -4.29
CA LEU A 133 18.19 -16.67 -3.17
C LEU A 133 17.68 -17.85 -2.36
N GLN A 134 16.39 -18.16 -2.45
CA GLN A 134 15.75 -19.25 -1.71
C GLN A 134 14.88 -20.09 -2.66
N SER A 135 15.05 -21.41 -2.66
CA SER A 135 14.17 -22.30 -3.44
C SER A 135 12.73 -22.23 -2.92
N GLY A 136 11.76 -22.43 -3.81
CA GLY A 136 10.33 -22.43 -3.45
C GLY A 136 9.41 -22.25 -4.65
N GLU A 137 8.12 -22.13 -4.38
CA GLU A 137 7.13 -21.72 -5.37
C GLU A 137 6.96 -20.21 -5.33
N TYR A 138 7.01 -19.60 -6.51
CA TYR A 138 6.90 -18.15 -6.66
C TYR A 138 5.75 -17.84 -7.59
N TYR A 139 4.91 -16.89 -7.19
CA TYR A 139 4.06 -16.21 -8.16
C TYR A 139 4.88 -15.13 -8.84
N ILE A 140 4.98 -15.20 -10.17
CA ILE A 140 5.69 -14.25 -11.01
C ILE A 140 4.64 -13.51 -11.84
N TYR A 141 4.78 -12.21 -11.99
CA TYR A 141 3.94 -11.40 -12.86
C TYR A 141 4.77 -10.44 -13.69
N SER A 142 4.28 -10.12 -14.89
CA SER A 142 4.85 -9.09 -15.76
C SER A 142 3.73 -8.31 -16.42
N THR A 143 3.91 -6.99 -16.47
CA THR A 143 3.05 -6.07 -17.18
C THR A 143 3.94 -5.20 -18.05
N VAL A 144 3.71 -5.22 -19.36
CA VAL A 144 4.45 -4.39 -20.32
C VAL A 144 3.45 -3.63 -21.16
N THR A 145 3.52 -2.31 -21.13
CA THR A 145 2.68 -1.44 -21.96
C THR A 145 3.47 -0.97 -23.17
N PHE A 146 2.86 -1.03 -24.34
CA PHE A 146 3.40 -0.53 -25.60
C PHE A 146 2.60 0.69 -26.03
N SER A 147 3.29 1.75 -26.49
CA SER A 147 2.69 3.06 -26.81
C SER A 147 2.68 3.41 -28.30
N LYS A 148 3.29 2.57 -29.13
CA LYS A 148 3.42 2.79 -30.58
C LYS A 148 3.07 1.51 -31.35
N SER A 149 2.25 1.67 -32.39
CA SER A 149 1.93 0.58 -33.32
C SER A 149 3.15 0.18 -34.14
N ASP A 150 3.32 -1.11 -34.39
CA ASP A 150 4.34 -1.65 -35.30
C ASP A 150 3.65 -2.36 -36.48
N SER A 151 4.21 -2.25 -37.68
CA SER A 151 3.67 -2.92 -38.88
C SER A 151 4.04 -4.41 -38.97
N GLY A 152 4.62 -4.96 -37.89
CA GLY A 152 5.15 -6.31 -37.78
C GLY A 152 4.22 -7.29 -37.05
N PRO A 153 4.75 -8.43 -36.57
CA PRO A 153 4.00 -9.39 -35.76
C PRO A 153 3.53 -8.77 -34.43
N PRO A 154 2.55 -9.38 -33.74
CA PRO A 154 2.09 -8.91 -32.43
C PRO A 154 3.24 -8.69 -31.45
N LEU A 155 3.18 -7.58 -30.72
CA LEU A 155 4.19 -7.20 -29.73
C LEU A 155 4.19 -8.23 -28.61
N ALA A 156 5.31 -8.94 -28.46
CA ALA A 156 5.47 -9.98 -27.46
C ALA A 156 6.21 -9.46 -26.23
N SER A 157 5.66 -9.80 -25.05
CA SER A 157 6.35 -9.76 -23.76
C SER A 157 6.59 -11.20 -23.30
N ARG A 158 7.85 -11.53 -22.98
CA ARG A 158 8.26 -12.86 -22.55
C ARG A 158 9.01 -12.77 -21.24
N VAL A 159 8.73 -13.69 -20.32
CA VAL A 159 9.56 -13.91 -19.15
C VAL A 159 10.45 -15.12 -19.42
N LEU A 160 11.75 -14.88 -19.33
CA LEU A 160 12.79 -15.86 -19.57
C LEU A 160 13.35 -16.35 -18.22
N LEU A 161 13.52 -17.66 -18.10
CA LEU A 161 14.15 -18.33 -16.98
C LEU A 161 15.50 -18.90 -17.42
N LYS A 162 16.55 -18.55 -16.69
CA LYS A 162 17.87 -19.18 -16.80
C LYS A 162 18.08 -20.02 -15.57
N LYS A 163 18.07 -21.35 -15.74
CA LYS A 163 18.30 -22.27 -14.61
C LYS A 163 19.76 -22.24 -14.18
N HIS A 164 19.99 -22.35 -12.88
CA HIS A 164 21.34 -22.44 -12.35
C HIS A 164 22.09 -23.63 -12.96
N GLY A 165 23.29 -23.39 -13.50
CA GLY A 165 24.11 -24.43 -14.15
C GLY A 165 23.66 -24.86 -15.55
N LYS A 166 22.56 -24.32 -16.10
CA LYS A 166 22.13 -24.56 -17.49
C LYS A 166 22.39 -23.32 -18.34
N GLY A 167 22.95 -23.51 -19.54
CA GLY A 167 23.35 -22.40 -20.43
C GLY A 167 22.21 -21.79 -21.25
N GLU A 168 21.09 -22.49 -21.42
CA GLU A 168 19.98 -22.07 -22.30
C GLU A 168 18.82 -21.45 -21.50
N ASN A 169 18.27 -20.35 -22.04
CA ASN A 169 17.14 -19.64 -21.47
C ASN A 169 15.82 -20.29 -21.91
N GLU A 170 14.91 -20.53 -20.96
CA GLU A 170 13.57 -21.10 -21.19
C GLU A 170 12.50 -19.99 -21.12
N ILE A 171 11.51 -20.01 -22.02
CA ILE A 171 10.35 -19.11 -21.94
C ILE A 171 9.35 -19.69 -20.94
N VAL A 172 9.16 -19.03 -19.79
CA VAL A 172 8.21 -19.49 -18.75
C VAL A 172 6.83 -18.85 -18.87
N MET A 173 6.77 -17.63 -19.41
CA MET A 173 5.52 -16.91 -19.67
C MET A 173 5.66 -16.08 -20.94
N GLN A 174 4.57 -15.98 -21.69
CA GLN A 174 4.49 -15.14 -22.88
C GLN A 174 3.11 -14.51 -22.97
N ALA A 175 3.07 -13.21 -23.26
CA ALA A 175 1.87 -12.47 -23.57
C ALA A 175 2.07 -11.70 -24.87
N PHE A 176 0.98 -11.51 -25.61
CA PHE A 176 0.97 -10.77 -26.86
C PHE A 176 -0.01 -9.61 -26.77
N CYS A 177 0.30 -8.57 -27.51
CA CYS A 177 -0.50 -7.38 -27.61
C CYS A 177 -0.40 -6.86 -29.04
N SER A 178 -1.55 -6.47 -29.61
CA SER A 178 -1.62 -5.94 -30.98
C SER A 178 -2.26 -4.58 -30.94
N LEU A 179 -1.58 -3.60 -31.53
CA LEU A 179 -2.13 -2.28 -31.78
C LEU A 179 -2.68 -2.23 -33.21
N LEU A 180 -3.89 -1.71 -33.38
CA LEU A 180 -4.47 -1.56 -34.70
C LEU A 180 -3.70 -0.50 -35.49
N ARG A 181 -3.52 -0.76 -36.77
CA ARG A 181 -2.88 0.19 -37.68
C ARG A 181 -3.83 1.37 -37.83
N SER A 182 -3.47 2.54 -37.29
CA SER A 182 -4.25 3.76 -37.50
C SER A 182 -4.00 4.22 -38.94
N ASN A 183 -4.93 3.89 -39.85
CA ASN A 183 -5.01 4.51 -41.18
C ASN A 183 -5.68 5.89 -41.09
N GLU A 184 -6.29 6.22 -39.94
CA GLU A 184 -6.89 7.51 -39.64
C GLU A 184 -6.03 8.26 -38.64
N LYS A 185 -5.94 9.58 -38.81
CA LYS A 185 -5.29 10.54 -37.91
C LYS A 185 -6.00 10.58 -36.54
N ILE A 186 -5.92 9.49 -35.78
CA ILE A 186 -6.34 9.47 -34.39
C ILE A 186 -5.22 10.12 -33.60
N ALA A 187 -5.48 11.30 -33.04
CA ALA A 187 -4.50 12.13 -32.34
C ALA A 187 -4.06 11.58 -30.98
N SER A 188 -4.63 10.46 -30.51
CA SER A 188 -4.31 9.82 -29.23
C SER A 188 -3.38 8.62 -29.41
N PRO A 189 -2.31 8.47 -28.61
CA PRO A 189 -1.46 7.30 -28.64
C PRO A 189 -2.29 6.06 -28.28
N GLN A 190 -2.30 5.06 -29.16
CA GLN A 190 -2.92 3.78 -28.83
C GLN A 190 -1.98 3.01 -27.90
N LEU A 191 -2.45 2.76 -26.68
CA LEU A 191 -1.74 1.95 -25.70
C LEU A 191 -2.26 0.52 -25.75
N CYS A 192 -1.38 -0.44 -25.55
CA CYS A 192 -1.78 -1.83 -25.37
C CYS A 192 -0.83 -2.51 -24.40
N THR A 193 -1.41 -3.25 -23.45
CA THR A 193 -0.70 -3.81 -22.31
C THR A 193 -0.75 -5.32 -22.37
N ALA A 194 0.43 -5.95 -22.38
CA ALA A 194 0.59 -7.39 -22.26
C ALA A 194 0.87 -7.73 -20.79
N THR A 195 -0.09 -8.41 -20.15
CA THR A 195 0.03 -8.86 -18.76
C THR A 195 0.02 -10.38 -18.68
N ASN A 196 0.90 -10.95 -17.89
CA ASN A 196 0.89 -12.37 -17.54
C ASN A 196 1.27 -12.58 -16.08
N GLY A 197 0.87 -13.74 -15.55
CA GLY A 197 1.31 -14.19 -14.24
C GLY A 197 1.13 -15.69 -14.08
N LYS A 198 2.06 -16.33 -13.38
CA LYS A 198 2.09 -17.79 -13.22
C LYS A 198 2.86 -18.17 -11.96
N VAL A 199 2.47 -19.28 -11.34
CA VAL A 199 3.25 -19.92 -10.29
C VAL A 199 4.33 -20.81 -10.92
N VAL A 200 5.58 -20.60 -10.51
CA VAL A 200 6.73 -21.35 -11.00
C VAL A 200 7.56 -21.82 -9.80
N LYS A 201 8.01 -23.08 -9.84
CA LYS A 201 8.98 -23.61 -8.88
C LYS A 201 10.38 -23.18 -9.30
N LEU A 202 11.07 -22.47 -8.42
CA LEU A 202 12.41 -21.93 -8.66
C LEU A 202 13.39 -22.49 -7.64
N GLU A 203 14.62 -22.67 -8.08
CA GLU A 203 15.74 -23.09 -7.26
C GLU A 203 16.67 -21.92 -6.94
N LYS A 204 17.42 -22.03 -5.84
CA LYS A 204 18.44 -21.05 -5.50
C LYS A 204 19.45 -20.92 -6.65
N GLY A 205 19.67 -19.69 -7.11
CA GLY A 205 20.56 -19.38 -8.22
C GLY A 205 19.86 -19.27 -9.58
N ASP A 206 18.59 -19.65 -9.68
CA ASP A 206 17.80 -19.41 -10.90
C ASP A 206 17.63 -17.91 -11.15
N GLN A 207 17.62 -17.53 -12.43
CA GLN A 207 17.49 -16.14 -12.84
C GLN A 207 16.30 -15.92 -13.76
N LEU A 208 15.60 -14.79 -13.58
CA LEU A 208 14.45 -14.40 -14.37
C LEU A 208 14.66 -13.02 -14.98
N SER A 209 14.27 -12.83 -16.23
CA SER A 209 14.28 -11.53 -16.89
C SER A 209 13.06 -11.38 -17.80
N VAL A 210 12.68 -10.12 -18.05
CA VAL A 210 11.67 -9.79 -19.07
C VAL A 210 12.37 -9.42 -20.36
N TRP A 211 11.92 -10.02 -21.46
CA TRP A 211 12.35 -9.75 -22.82
C TRP A 211 11.16 -9.26 -23.64
N VAL A 212 11.38 -8.23 -24.44
CA VAL A 212 10.38 -7.66 -25.35
C VAL A 212 10.95 -7.56 -26.75
N GLN A 213 10.07 -7.62 -27.75
CA GLN A 213 10.50 -7.63 -29.15
C GLN A 213 11.15 -6.31 -29.60
N LYS A 214 10.66 -5.17 -29.12
CA LYS A 214 11.16 -3.83 -29.49
C LYS A 214 11.08 -2.88 -28.30
N LEU A 215 12.23 -2.54 -27.73
CA LEU A 215 12.35 -1.64 -26.58
C LEU A 215 11.88 -0.21 -26.89
N SER A 216 11.99 0.24 -28.14
CA SER A 216 11.58 1.58 -28.59
C SER A 216 10.07 1.82 -28.58
N LEU A 217 9.28 0.76 -28.43
CA LEU A 217 7.81 0.81 -28.41
C LEU A 217 7.24 0.68 -26.99
N VAL A 218 8.07 0.34 -26.01
CA VAL A 218 7.67 0.20 -24.61
C VAL A 218 7.38 1.58 -24.02
N ASP A 219 6.32 1.64 -23.23
CA ASP A 219 6.02 2.79 -22.39
C ASP A 219 6.82 2.68 -21.07
N TYR A 220 7.70 3.66 -20.86
CA TYR A 220 8.54 3.82 -19.67
C TYR A 220 7.93 4.82 -18.67
N GLY A 221 6.66 5.22 -18.88
CA GLY A 221 5.89 5.99 -17.93
C GLY A 221 5.73 5.24 -16.60
N ASP A 222 5.47 6.01 -15.55
CA ASP A 222 5.41 5.47 -14.19
C ASP A 222 4.35 4.37 -14.08
N ARG A 223 4.78 3.17 -13.66
CA ARG A 223 3.94 1.97 -13.49
C ARG A 223 3.31 1.40 -14.76
N ALA A 224 3.65 1.91 -15.95
CA ALA A 224 3.16 1.35 -17.21
C ALA A 224 3.79 -0.02 -17.52
N THR A 225 5.04 -0.21 -17.08
CA THR A 225 5.81 -1.45 -17.24
C THR A 225 6.41 -1.86 -15.91
N SER A 226 6.09 -3.08 -15.46
CA SER A 226 6.54 -3.65 -14.19
C SER A 226 6.80 -5.15 -14.29
N PHE A 227 7.63 -5.64 -13.38
CA PHE A 227 7.94 -7.05 -13.25
C PHE A 227 8.13 -7.38 -11.78
N GLY A 228 7.56 -8.49 -11.31
CA GLY A 228 7.74 -8.86 -9.93
C GLY A 228 7.50 -10.32 -9.65
N MET A 229 7.89 -10.69 -8.44
CA MET A 229 7.71 -12.04 -7.93
C MET A 229 7.64 -12.04 -6.41
N TYR A 230 6.90 -12.98 -5.84
CA TYR A 230 6.93 -13.26 -4.41
C TYR A 230 6.81 -14.75 -4.14
N LYS A 231 7.51 -15.19 -3.09
CA LYS A 231 7.44 -16.57 -2.62
C LYS A 231 6.10 -16.82 -1.94
N LEU A 232 5.48 -17.95 -2.28
CA LEU A 232 4.24 -18.46 -1.69
C LEU A 232 4.50 -19.14 -0.35
#